data_AF-A0A1I0F0D6-F1
#
_entry.id   AF-A0A1I0F0D6-F1
#
_cell.length_a   1.000
_cell.length_b   1.000
_cell.length_c   1.000
_cell.angle_alpha   90.00
_cell.angle_beta   90.00
_cell.angle_gamma   90.00
#
_symmetry.space_group_name_H-M   'P 1'
#
loop_
_entity.id
_entity.type
_entity.pdbx_description
1 polymer ?
#
loop_
_entity_poly.entity_id
_entity_poly.type
_entity_poly.pdbx_seq_one_letter_code
_entity_poly.pdbx_strand_id
1 'polypeptide(L)'
;MLEVGNSEYELVDGYQRLTTLVNYVKGYPWSGKKDGKRLSPAKLSKKVSKEIAGKSFNDLDPEYQRIIKRSTIPLIEFKQLEPDNYNSKYLIFERINTGSEKLNPMQIRKSLAYGKFMSSLYKFADKNNKFTDLFSSQSIKKDIHVEAFLRVYVMKQIFNKEFELKESGIINILNQFCEENRDSEITEDYFEKFENAIELIYKIFESKNEICRRVEGNEEVGFQFTGNLNISILEAMVGLIIENLDSINELEKIKFRYKKVMSDTIRKAIEGIESNPFSVSTGTIQAIELRFEICKKILW
;
A
#
# COMPACT_ATOMS: atom_id res chain seq x y z
N MET A 1 21.79 -1.50 5.88
CA MET A 1 21.72 -1.92 4.47
C MET A 1 21.25 -3.35 4.43
N LEU A 2 20.61 -3.76 3.34
CA LEU A 2 20.20 -5.13 3.08
C LEU A 2 20.97 -5.64 1.88
N GLU A 3 21.58 -6.81 2.00
CA GLU A 3 22.18 -7.49 0.85
C GLU A 3 21.06 -8.08 -0.04
N VAL A 4 20.97 -7.65 -1.30
CA VAL A 4 19.94 -8.08 -2.27
C VAL A 4 20.51 -8.95 -3.41
N GLY A 5 21.83 -9.13 -3.43
CA GLY A 5 22.58 -9.93 -4.40
C GLY A 5 24.03 -10.07 -3.93
N ASN A 6 24.87 -10.77 -4.70
CA ASN A 6 26.28 -10.91 -4.34
C ASN A 6 26.98 -9.56 -4.27
N SER A 7 27.24 -9.07 -3.05
CA SER A 7 27.84 -7.74 -2.80
C SER A 7 27.02 -6.55 -3.30
N GLU A 8 25.71 -6.72 -3.51
CA GLU A 8 24.79 -5.63 -3.83
C GLU A 8 23.95 -5.26 -2.60
N TYR A 9 23.91 -3.96 -2.28
CA TYR A 9 23.33 -3.46 -1.05
C TYR A 9 22.26 -2.40 -1.30
N GLU A 10 21.08 -2.62 -0.71
CA GLU A 10 20.02 -1.62 -0.66
C GLU A 10 20.03 -0.87 0.67
N LEU A 11 19.89 0.46 0.57
CA LEU A 11 19.76 1.32 1.72
C LEU A 11 18.32 1.29 2.23
N VAL A 12 18.09 0.46 3.24
CA VAL A 12 16.77 0.27 3.85
C VAL A 12 16.36 1.45 4.76
N ASP A 13 17.27 1.93 5.61
CA ASP A 13 17.06 3.13 6.45
C ASP A 13 18.34 3.99 6.43
N GLY A 14 18.19 5.28 6.73
CA GLY A 14 19.28 6.24 6.80
C GLY A 14 19.42 7.12 5.57
N TYR A 15 18.56 6.98 4.54
CA TYR A 15 18.63 7.81 3.32
C TYR A 15 18.60 9.30 3.63
N GLN A 16 17.66 9.75 4.47
CA GLN A 16 17.57 11.15 4.86
C GLN A 16 18.78 11.60 5.70
N ARG A 17 19.30 10.75 6.59
CA ARG A 17 20.48 11.06 7.44
C ARG A 17 21.75 11.17 6.59
N LEU A 18 21.96 10.23 5.67
CA LEU A 18 23.08 10.22 4.73
C LEU A 18 23.00 11.39 3.76
N THR A 19 21.83 11.65 3.18
CA THR A 19 21.61 12.81 2.29
C THR A 19 21.86 14.12 3.02
N THR A 20 21.40 14.24 4.27
CA THR A 20 21.65 15.41 5.13
C THR A 20 23.15 15.61 5.35
N LEU A 21 23.87 14.56 5.72
CA LEU A 21 25.32 14.60 5.92
C LEU A 21 26.07 14.99 4.64
N VAL A 22 25.73 14.34 3.52
CA VAL A 22 26.32 14.61 2.20
C VAL A 22 26.07 16.05 1.79
N ASN A 23 24.82 16.52 1.90
CA ASN A 23 24.46 17.90 1.56
C ASN A 23 25.25 18.89 2.42
N TYR A 24 25.35 18.66 3.73
CA TYR A 24 26.11 19.54 4.61
C TYR A 24 27.60 19.59 4.25
N VAL A 25 28.25 18.44 4.10
CA VAL A 25 29.69 18.34 3.80
C VAL A 25 30.02 18.86 2.39
N LYS A 26 29.14 18.66 1.41
CA LYS A 26 29.31 19.17 0.04
C LYS A 26 28.89 20.63 -0.12
N GLY A 27 28.34 21.26 0.92
CA GLY A 27 27.86 22.64 0.87
C GLY A 27 26.59 22.82 0.03
N TYR A 28 25.79 21.76 -0.14
CA TYR A 28 24.50 21.83 -0.82
C TYR A 28 23.39 22.34 0.12
N PRO A 29 22.29 22.88 -0.43
CA PRO A 29 21.10 23.16 0.35
C PRO A 29 20.54 21.89 1.00
N TRP A 30 19.81 22.02 2.11
CA TRP A 30 19.12 20.88 2.75
C TRP A 30 18.16 20.15 1.79
N SER A 31 17.60 20.88 0.83
CA SER A 31 16.72 20.36 -0.24
C SER A 31 17.46 19.75 -1.44
N GLY A 32 18.79 19.63 -1.37
CA GLY A 32 19.64 19.12 -2.44
C GLY A 32 20.02 20.18 -3.49
N LYS A 33 20.94 19.80 -4.38
CA LYS A 33 21.39 20.65 -5.49
C LYS A 33 20.29 20.71 -6.56
N LYS A 34 19.87 21.92 -6.94
CA LYS A 34 18.95 22.15 -8.07
C LYS A 34 19.66 23.02 -9.10
N ASP A 35 19.59 22.65 -10.36
CA ASP A 35 20.19 23.43 -11.44
C ASP A 35 19.55 24.82 -11.55
N GLY A 36 20.38 25.82 -11.89
CA GLY A 36 19.94 27.19 -12.17
C GLY A 36 19.56 28.04 -10.94
N LYS A 37 19.71 27.56 -9.70
CA LYS A 37 19.44 28.35 -8.49
C LYS A 37 20.72 28.68 -7.72
N ARG A 38 20.75 29.87 -7.10
CA ARG A 38 21.80 30.26 -6.15
C ARG A 38 21.80 29.27 -4.98
N LEU A 39 22.91 28.56 -4.81
CA LEU A 39 23.07 27.53 -3.78
C LEU A 39 23.36 28.21 -2.44
N SER A 40 22.39 28.19 -1.53
CA SER A 40 22.63 28.52 -0.13
C SER A 40 23.08 27.24 0.60
N PRO A 41 24.29 27.19 1.16
CA PRO A 41 24.77 25.99 1.82
C PRO A 41 23.95 25.69 3.07
N ALA A 42 23.78 24.39 3.36
CA ALA A 42 23.23 23.91 4.62
C ALA A 42 24.03 24.47 5.81
N LYS A 43 23.30 24.92 6.84
CA LYS A 43 23.86 25.52 8.07
C LYS A 43 23.33 24.78 9.29
N LEU A 44 24.19 24.59 10.29
CA LEU A 44 23.81 23.94 11.53
C LEU A 44 22.72 24.72 12.27
N SER A 45 21.84 24.00 12.95
CA SER A 45 20.79 24.58 13.79
C SER A 45 21.39 25.51 14.85
N LYS A 46 20.67 26.58 15.22
CA LYS A 46 21.08 27.44 16.34
C LYS A 46 21.01 26.76 17.70
N LYS A 47 20.44 25.55 17.78
CA LYS A 47 20.32 24.75 19.00
C LYS A 47 21.57 23.94 19.37
N VAL A 48 22.60 23.93 18.50
CA VAL A 48 23.88 23.27 18.78
C VAL A 48 24.80 24.17 19.61
N SER A 49 26.01 23.71 19.94
CA SER A 49 26.99 24.52 20.67
C SER A 49 27.23 25.87 19.97
N LYS A 50 27.39 26.93 20.77
CA LYS A 50 27.51 28.31 20.28
C LYS A 50 28.63 28.48 19.24
N GLU A 51 29.69 27.69 19.35
CA GLU A 51 30.88 27.73 18.49
C GLU A 51 30.60 27.31 17.03
N ILE A 52 29.62 26.43 16.81
CA ILE A 52 29.29 25.88 15.49
C ILE A 52 27.88 26.26 15.02
N ALA A 53 27.08 26.89 15.89
CA ALA A 53 25.72 27.31 15.61
C ALA A 53 25.64 28.22 14.38
N GLY A 54 24.78 27.85 13.41
CA GLY A 54 24.56 28.64 12.19
C GLY A 54 25.68 28.57 11.15
N LYS A 55 26.74 27.79 11.37
CA LYS A 55 27.86 27.65 10.44
C LYS A 55 27.57 26.62 9.34
N SER A 56 27.99 26.92 8.11
CA SER A 56 28.09 25.91 7.06
C SER A 56 29.36 25.06 7.27
N PHE A 57 29.47 23.94 6.57
CA PHE A 57 30.63 23.06 6.71
C PHE A 57 31.98 23.78 6.48
N ASN A 58 32.02 24.69 5.51
CA ASN A 58 33.22 25.47 5.20
C ASN A 58 33.51 26.58 6.23
N ASP A 59 32.50 26.99 7.01
CA ASP A 59 32.66 28.01 8.07
C ASP A 59 33.15 27.39 9.39
N LEU A 60 33.18 26.06 9.50
CA LEU A 60 33.67 25.35 10.69
C LEU A 60 35.19 25.47 10.80
N ASP A 61 35.68 25.45 12.04
CA ASP A 61 37.11 25.29 12.31
C ASP A 61 37.63 24.00 11.61
N PRO A 62 38.83 24.02 11.00
CA PRO A 62 39.48 22.83 10.46
C PRO A 62 39.43 21.59 11.35
N GLU A 63 39.47 21.75 12.68
CA GLU A 63 39.33 20.64 13.61
C GLU A 63 37.95 19.96 13.50
N TYR A 64 36.87 20.73 13.56
CA TYR A 64 35.49 20.22 13.42
C TYR A 64 35.24 19.62 12.03
N GLN A 65 35.78 20.22 10.97
CA GLN A 65 35.68 19.66 9.62
C GLN A 65 36.35 18.28 9.55
N ARG A 66 37.49 18.12 10.22
CA ARG A 66 38.25 16.86 10.27
C ARG A 66 37.50 15.81 11.08
N ILE A 67 36.93 16.18 12.22
CA ILE A 67 36.09 15.29 13.04
C ILE A 67 34.96 14.73 12.18
N ILE A 68 34.16 15.60 11.55
CA ILE A 68 33.00 15.18 10.73
C ILE A 68 33.43 14.26 9.58
N LYS A 69 34.53 14.59 8.88
CA LYS A 69 35.04 13.77 7.76
C LYS A 69 35.61 12.42 8.18
N ARG A 70 36.10 12.30 9.42
CA ARG A 70 36.71 11.08 9.95
C ARG A 70 35.77 10.26 10.83
N SER A 71 34.62 10.81 11.20
CA SER A 71 33.61 10.07 11.95
C SER A 71 33.17 8.84 11.16
N THR A 72 33.22 7.69 11.82
CA THR A 72 32.68 6.45 11.28
C THR A 72 31.16 6.52 11.31
N ILE A 73 30.51 6.10 10.23
CA ILE A 73 29.06 5.91 10.21
C ILE A 73 28.82 4.44 10.57
N PRO A 74 28.18 4.14 11.72
CA PRO A 74 27.82 2.77 12.05
C PRO A 74 26.86 2.25 10.99
N LEU A 75 27.24 1.15 10.37
CA LEU A 75 26.44 0.46 9.38
C LEU A 75 26.01 -0.88 9.97
N ILE A 76 24.71 -1.14 9.92
CA ILE A 76 24.17 -2.47 10.20
C ILE A 76 23.77 -3.08 8.87
N GLU A 77 24.36 -4.23 8.56
CA GLU A 77 24.06 -5.06 7.41
C GLU A 77 23.11 -6.19 7.83
N PHE A 78 22.07 -6.39 7.04
CA PHE A 78 21.15 -7.50 7.21
C PHE A 78 21.29 -8.43 6.01
N LYS A 79 21.50 -9.72 6.30
CA LYS A 79 21.47 -10.81 5.34
C LYS A 79 20.46 -11.83 5.82
N GLN A 80 19.47 -12.14 4.99
CA GLN A 80 18.56 -13.24 5.27
C GLN A 80 19.24 -14.54 4.84
N LEU A 81 19.44 -15.46 5.80
CA LEU A 81 20.07 -16.75 5.55
C LEU A 81 19.02 -17.81 5.24
N GLU A 82 17.99 -17.91 6.09
CA GLU A 82 16.82 -18.77 5.93
C GLU A 82 15.62 -18.17 6.69
N PRO A 83 14.36 -18.50 6.36
CA PRO A 83 13.92 -19.15 5.11
C PRO A 83 14.06 -18.22 3.89
N ASP A 84 13.96 -18.75 2.67
CA ASP A 84 13.93 -18.00 1.41
C ASP A 84 12.56 -17.31 1.20
N ASN A 85 12.22 -16.42 2.14
CA ASN A 85 11.07 -15.52 2.05
C ASN A 85 11.52 -14.09 2.36
N TYR A 86 10.63 -13.11 2.23
CA TYR A 86 10.99 -11.71 2.45
C TYR A 86 10.71 -11.23 3.89
N ASN A 87 10.11 -12.06 4.74
CA ASN A 87 9.53 -11.61 6.02
C ASN A 87 10.55 -10.96 6.97
N SER A 88 11.77 -11.49 7.04
CA SER A 88 12.79 -10.98 7.95
C SER A 88 13.17 -9.53 7.63
N LYS A 89 13.30 -9.19 6.34
CA LYS A 89 13.53 -7.82 5.85
C LYS A 89 12.43 -6.86 6.35
N TYR A 90 11.16 -7.26 6.21
CA TYR A 90 10.01 -6.45 6.62
C TYR A 90 9.93 -6.27 8.15
N LEU A 91 10.12 -7.35 8.93
CA LEU A 91 10.09 -7.31 10.39
C LEU A 91 11.20 -6.43 10.98
N ILE A 92 12.41 -6.54 10.43
CA ILE A 92 13.55 -5.71 10.84
C ILE A 92 13.26 -4.24 10.55
N PHE A 93 12.73 -3.95 9.35
CA PHE A 93 12.36 -2.59 8.99
C PHE A 93 11.29 -2.03 9.92
N GLU A 94 10.22 -2.78 10.20
CA GLU A 94 9.20 -2.38 11.17
C GLU A 94 9.78 -2.05 12.54
N ARG A 95 10.73 -2.87 13.02
CA ARG A 95 11.38 -2.68 14.32
C ARG A 95 12.26 -1.43 14.35
N ILE A 96 12.98 -1.14 13.27
CA ILE A 96 13.80 0.09 13.16
C ILE A 96 12.89 1.33 13.11
N ASN A 97 11.73 1.23 12.46
CA ASN A 97 10.76 2.34 12.34
C ASN A 97 9.98 2.65 13.63
N THR A 98 10.23 1.94 14.74
CA THR A 98 9.52 2.18 16.01
C THR A 98 9.89 3.49 16.71
N GLY A 99 11.02 4.11 16.36
CA GLY A 99 11.47 5.38 16.94
C GLY A 99 10.91 6.65 16.26
N SER A 100 9.99 6.53 15.29
CA SER A 100 9.44 7.63 14.51
C SER A 100 7.94 7.39 14.23
N GLU A 101 7.29 8.23 13.41
CA GLU A 101 5.92 7.94 12.96
C GLU A 101 5.91 6.57 12.24
N LYS A 102 5.14 5.63 12.77
CA LYS A 102 5.13 4.24 12.27
C LYS A 102 4.59 4.21 10.84
N LEU A 103 5.44 3.83 9.90
CA LEU A 103 5.02 3.55 8.53
C LEU A 103 4.00 2.40 8.51
N ASN A 104 2.99 2.52 7.67
CA ASN A 104 2.02 1.45 7.47
C ASN A 104 2.56 0.38 6.50
N PRO A 105 1.91 -0.79 6.40
CA PRO A 105 2.40 -1.89 5.56
C PRO A 105 2.62 -1.51 4.09
N MET A 106 1.78 -0.65 3.51
CA MET A 106 1.94 -0.20 2.12
C MET A 106 3.17 0.70 1.94
N GLN A 107 3.40 1.64 2.86
CA GLN A 107 4.58 2.51 2.86
C GLN A 107 5.87 1.72 3.09
N ILE A 108 5.81 0.65 3.89
CA ILE A 108 6.90 -0.29 4.06
C ILE A 108 7.18 -1.02 2.74
N ARG A 109 6.15 -1.58 2.07
CA ARG A 109 6.29 -2.19 0.75
C ARG A 109 6.89 -1.23 -0.28
N LYS A 110 6.43 0.03 -0.31
CA LYS A 110 6.98 1.08 -1.19
C LYS A 110 8.49 1.26 -1.00
N SER A 111 8.96 1.16 0.24
CA SER A 111 10.37 1.38 0.58
C SER A 111 11.24 0.16 0.31
N LEU A 112 10.70 -1.04 0.58
CA LEU A 112 11.45 -2.30 0.54
C LEU A 112 11.39 -3.00 -0.82
N ALA A 113 10.23 -3.00 -1.48
CA ALA A 113 10.00 -3.65 -2.77
C ALA A 113 9.89 -2.62 -3.91
N TYR A 114 10.67 -1.54 -3.84
CA TYR A 114 10.63 -0.48 -4.85
C TYR A 114 11.15 -1.00 -6.20
N GLY A 115 10.36 -0.85 -7.26
CA GLY A 115 10.71 -1.28 -8.61
C GLY A 115 9.73 -0.72 -9.65
N LYS A 116 9.74 -1.28 -10.87
CA LYS A 116 8.80 -0.89 -11.94
C LYS A 116 7.36 -1.14 -11.53
N PHE A 117 7.09 -2.27 -10.87
CA PHE A 117 5.75 -2.62 -10.45
C PHE A 117 5.22 -1.61 -9.44
N MET A 118 5.98 -1.33 -8.38
CA MET A 118 5.61 -0.34 -7.37
C MET A 118 5.40 1.06 -7.98
N SER A 119 6.23 1.45 -8.94
CA SER A 119 6.10 2.75 -9.63
C SER A 119 4.80 2.83 -10.45
N SER A 120 4.47 1.79 -11.21
CA SER A 120 3.21 1.70 -11.98
C SER A 120 1.98 1.62 -11.07
N LEU A 121 2.07 0.90 -9.96
CA LEU A 121 1.00 0.77 -8.96
C LEU A 121 0.60 2.15 -8.39
N TYR A 122 1.57 2.96 -7.96
CA TYR A 122 1.29 4.32 -7.48
C TYR A 122 0.76 5.22 -8.60
N LYS A 123 1.37 5.16 -9.80
CA LYS A 123 0.91 5.94 -10.96
C LYS A 123 -0.58 5.69 -11.25
N PHE A 124 -1.01 4.43 -11.29
CA PHE A 124 -2.38 4.07 -11.63
C PHE A 124 -3.37 4.28 -10.48
N ALA A 125 -2.98 3.97 -9.24
CA ALA A 125 -3.83 4.23 -8.07
C ALA A 125 -4.20 5.71 -7.93
N ASP A 126 -3.27 6.62 -8.28
CA ASP A 126 -3.48 8.07 -8.21
C ASP A 126 -4.16 8.67 -9.46
N LYS A 127 -4.24 7.92 -10.57
CA LYS A 127 -4.76 8.43 -11.85
C LYS A 127 -6.28 8.48 -11.91
N ASN A 128 -6.99 7.57 -11.22
CA ASN A 128 -8.47 7.51 -11.25
C ASN A 128 -9.09 8.29 -10.07
N ASN A 129 -9.64 9.47 -10.38
CA ASN A 129 -10.27 10.35 -9.39
C ASN A 129 -11.46 9.70 -8.67
N LYS A 130 -12.32 8.95 -9.37
CA LYS A 130 -13.47 8.26 -8.75
C LYS A 130 -13.03 7.20 -7.76
N PHE A 131 -11.97 6.45 -8.09
CA PHE A 131 -11.39 5.50 -7.16
C PHE A 131 -10.85 6.20 -5.91
N THR A 132 -10.09 7.29 -6.08
CA THR A 132 -9.55 8.05 -4.93
C THR A 132 -10.65 8.68 -4.06
N ASP A 133 -11.80 9.07 -4.65
CA ASP A 133 -12.94 9.68 -3.94
C ASP A 133 -13.65 8.71 -2.96
N LEU A 134 -13.41 7.40 -3.09
CA LEU A 134 -13.86 6.39 -2.14
C LEU A 134 -13.13 6.48 -0.78
N PHE A 135 -11.99 7.16 -0.74
CA PHE A 135 -11.11 7.22 0.42
C PHE A 135 -11.09 8.62 1.04
N SER A 136 -10.97 8.68 2.38
CA SER A 136 -10.77 9.95 3.07
C SER A 136 -9.39 10.54 2.78
N SER A 137 -9.23 11.85 2.92
CA SER A 137 -7.91 12.49 2.76
C SER A 137 -6.85 11.92 3.72
N GLN A 138 -7.25 11.45 4.90
CA GLN A 138 -6.35 10.79 5.85
C GLN A 138 -5.95 9.39 5.39
N SER A 139 -6.84 8.68 4.70
CA SER A 139 -6.58 7.38 4.07
C SER A 139 -5.63 7.53 2.89
N ILE A 140 -5.81 8.56 2.05
CA ILE A 140 -4.92 8.87 0.92
C ILE A 140 -3.49 9.17 1.42
N LYS A 141 -3.33 9.99 2.47
CA LYS A 141 -2.01 10.27 3.08
C LYS A 141 -1.30 9.02 3.62
N LYS A 142 -2.06 7.95 3.89
CA LYS A 142 -1.57 6.66 4.37
C LYS A 142 -1.53 5.61 3.25
N ASP A 143 -1.60 6.00 1.98
CA ASP A 143 -1.53 5.08 0.83
C ASP A 143 -2.56 3.93 0.89
N ILE A 144 -3.69 4.12 1.58
CA ILE A 144 -4.71 3.07 1.74
C ILE A 144 -5.40 2.77 0.40
N HIS A 145 -5.57 3.78 -0.45
CA HIS A 145 -6.08 3.59 -1.81
C HIS A 145 -5.11 2.80 -2.68
N VAL A 146 -3.80 3.00 -2.51
CA VAL A 146 -2.77 2.22 -3.21
C VAL A 146 -2.81 0.77 -2.76
N GLU A 147 -2.91 0.51 -1.46
CA GLU A 147 -3.08 -0.86 -0.94
C GLU A 147 -4.38 -1.49 -1.43
N ALA A 148 -5.48 -0.74 -1.50
CA ALA A 148 -6.74 -1.25 -2.03
C ALA A 148 -6.63 -1.61 -3.53
N PHE A 149 -5.96 -0.79 -4.34
CA PHE A 149 -5.70 -1.10 -5.75
C PHE A 149 -4.81 -2.34 -5.90
N LEU A 150 -3.75 -2.43 -5.10
CA LEU A 150 -2.90 -3.62 -5.03
C LEU A 150 -3.71 -4.86 -4.64
N ARG A 151 -4.61 -4.76 -3.68
CA ARG A 151 -5.47 -5.87 -3.25
C ARG A 151 -6.41 -6.33 -4.37
N VAL A 152 -7.05 -5.41 -5.11
CA VAL A 152 -7.84 -5.76 -6.30
C VAL A 152 -6.98 -6.55 -7.30
N TYR A 153 -5.77 -6.06 -7.59
CA TYR A 153 -4.85 -6.68 -8.54
C TYR A 153 -4.42 -8.09 -8.12
N VAL A 154 -4.01 -8.25 -6.86
CA VAL A 154 -3.41 -9.49 -6.35
C VAL A 154 -4.46 -10.54 -6.03
N MET A 155 -5.56 -10.18 -5.37
CA MET A 155 -6.58 -11.15 -4.97
C MET A 155 -7.30 -11.76 -6.17
N LYS A 156 -7.46 -10.98 -7.25
CA LYS A 156 -7.96 -11.46 -8.54
C LYS A 156 -7.04 -12.53 -9.15
N GLN A 157 -5.73 -12.30 -9.15
CA GLN A 157 -4.76 -13.29 -9.64
C GLN A 157 -4.75 -14.57 -8.80
N ILE A 158 -4.86 -14.44 -7.47
CA ILE A 158 -4.97 -15.60 -6.57
C ILE A 158 -6.24 -16.40 -6.87
N PHE A 159 -7.38 -15.72 -7.02
CA PHE A 159 -8.65 -16.37 -7.34
C PHE A 159 -8.60 -17.10 -8.70
N ASN A 160 -7.95 -16.49 -9.70
CA ASN A 160 -7.72 -17.09 -11.01
C ASN A 160 -6.62 -18.16 -11.03
N LYS A 161 -5.95 -18.42 -9.90
CA LYS A 161 -4.79 -19.33 -9.79
C LYS A 161 -3.61 -18.92 -10.67
N GLU A 162 -3.48 -17.62 -10.93
CA GLU A 162 -2.37 -16.98 -11.65
C GLU A 162 -1.16 -16.69 -10.73
N PHE A 163 -1.36 -16.75 -9.41
CA PHE A 163 -0.32 -16.52 -8.41
C PHE A 163 -0.37 -17.54 -7.28
N GLU A 164 0.76 -18.20 -6.99
CA GLU A 164 0.87 -19.22 -5.94
C GLU A 164 1.34 -18.60 -4.61
N LEU A 165 0.59 -18.88 -3.54
CA LEU A 165 0.90 -18.37 -2.21
C LEU A 165 1.88 -19.28 -1.47
N LYS A 166 2.98 -18.70 -1.00
CA LYS A 166 3.91 -19.37 -0.09
C LYS A 166 3.44 -19.30 1.36
N GLU A 167 2.69 -18.26 1.70
CA GLU A 167 2.22 -18.00 3.06
C GLU A 167 0.82 -17.38 3.10
N SER A 168 0.13 -17.59 4.22
CA SER A 168 -1.17 -16.96 4.49
C SER A 168 -1.03 -15.63 5.24
N GLY A 169 -2.04 -14.77 5.12
CA GLY A 169 -2.10 -13.47 5.76
C GLY A 169 -1.87 -12.34 4.76
N ILE A 170 -2.74 -11.33 4.77
CA ILE A 170 -2.77 -10.30 3.72
C ILE A 170 -1.44 -9.56 3.64
N ILE A 171 -0.79 -9.27 4.77
CA ILE A 171 0.51 -8.60 4.78
C ILE A 171 1.54 -9.46 4.02
N ASN A 172 1.63 -10.75 4.34
CA ASN A 172 2.61 -11.65 3.74
C ASN A 172 2.32 -11.88 2.25
N ILE A 173 1.04 -12.05 1.88
CA ILE A 173 0.61 -12.18 0.48
C ILE A 173 1.05 -10.97 -0.34
N LEU A 174 0.74 -9.76 0.13
CA LEU A 174 1.06 -8.53 -0.60
C LEU A 174 2.57 -8.27 -0.64
N ASN A 175 3.30 -8.63 0.42
CA ASN A 175 4.77 -8.53 0.45
C ASN A 175 5.40 -9.51 -0.55
N GLN A 176 4.98 -10.78 -0.53
CA GLN A 176 5.43 -11.80 -1.48
C GLN A 176 5.19 -11.33 -2.92
N PHE A 177 3.97 -10.88 -3.23
CA PHE A 177 3.63 -10.43 -4.57
C PHE A 177 4.52 -9.27 -5.03
N CYS A 178 4.68 -8.23 -4.20
CA CYS A 178 5.49 -7.06 -4.54
C CYS A 178 6.96 -7.38 -4.76
N GLU A 179 7.54 -8.30 -3.99
CA GLU A 179 8.94 -8.68 -4.12
C GLU A 179 9.17 -9.57 -5.36
N GLU A 180 8.30 -10.55 -5.62
CA GLU A 180 8.41 -11.44 -6.79
C GLU A 180 8.13 -10.71 -8.12
N ASN A 181 7.35 -9.62 -8.08
CA ASN A 181 6.97 -8.84 -9.26
C ASN A 181 7.70 -7.51 -9.36
N ARG A 182 8.80 -7.30 -8.63
CA ARG A 182 9.49 -6.00 -8.55
C ARG A 182 9.75 -5.35 -9.91
N ASP A 183 10.17 -6.14 -10.89
CA ASP A 183 10.55 -5.70 -12.23
C ASP A 183 9.42 -5.76 -13.28
N SER A 184 8.25 -6.27 -12.91
CA SER A 184 7.07 -6.26 -13.79
C SER A 184 6.39 -4.88 -13.78
N GLU A 185 5.34 -4.72 -14.59
CA GLU A 185 4.58 -3.48 -14.65
C GLU A 185 3.08 -3.79 -14.80
N ILE A 186 2.23 -3.02 -14.15
CA ILE A 186 0.79 -3.03 -14.44
C ILE A 186 0.60 -2.42 -15.84
N THR A 187 -0.17 -3.07 -16.70
CA THR A 187 -0.39 -2.57 -18.07
C THR A 187 -1.46 -1.49 -18.11
N GLU A 188 -1.39 -0.60 -19.12
CA GLU A 188 -2.47 0.38 -19.35
C GLU A 188 -3.81 -0.32 -19.70
N ASP A 189 -3.78 -1.48 -20.37
CA ASP A 189 -4.99 -2.30 -20.63
C ASP A 189 -5.67 -2.76 -19.34
N TYR A 190 -4.89 -3.26 -18.37
CA TYR A 190 -5.45 -3.61 -17.07
C TYR A 190 -6.03 -2.38 -16.38
N PHE A 191 -5.34 -1.24 -16.46
CA PHE A 191 -5.81 0.00 -15.86
C PHE A 191 -7.13 0.48 -16.49
N GLU A 192 -7.26 0.44 -17.82
CA GLU A 192 -8.50 0.80 -18.51
C GLU A 192 -9.68 -0.07 -18.06
N LYS A 193 -9.47 -1.38 -17.95
CA LYS A 193 -10.49 -2.30 -17.39
C LYS A 193 -10.85 -1.97 -15.95
N PHE A 194 -9.85 -1.63 -15.13
CA PHE A 194 -10.08 -1.16 -13.76
C PHE A 194 -10.89 0.14 -13.72
N GLU A 195 -10.59 1.13 -14.58
CA GLU A 195 -11.37 2.36 -14.66
C GLU A 195 -12.83 2.09 -15.02
N ASN A 196 -13.06 1.24 -16.02
CA ASN A 196 -14.41 0.81 -16.42
C ASN A 196 -15.14 0.06 -15.29
N ALA A 197 -14.43 -0.75 -14.51
CA ALA A 197 -15.01 -1.43 -13.35
C ALA A 197 -15.42 -0.46 -12.23
N ILE A 198 -14.60 0.57 -11.95
CA ILE A 198 -14.95 1.61 -10.98
C ILE A 198 -16.15 2.44 -11.46
N GLU A 199 -16.20 2.79 -12.75
CA GLU A 199 -17.36 3.45 -13.35
C GLU A 199 -18.64 2.62 -13.17
N LEU A 200 -18.56 1.31 -13.40
CA LEU A 200 -19.68 0.41 -13.25
C LEU A 200 -20.15 0.31 -11.80
N ILE A 201 -19.22 0.23 -10.84
CA ILE A 201 -19.53 0.26 -9.41
C ILE A 201 -20.29 1.54 -9.03
N TYR A 202 -19.86 2.71 -9.54
CA TYR A 202 -20.59 3.96 -9.31
C TYR A 202 -21.99 3.94 -9.93
N LYS A 203 -22.18 3.30 -11.10
CA LYS A 203 -23.51 3.12 -11.70
C LYS A 203 -24.39 2.15 -10.90
N ILE A 204 -23.83 1.10 -10.31
CA ILE A 204 -24.57 0.12 -9.50
C ILE A 204 -25.09 0.77 -8.20
N PHE A 205 -24.24 1.50 -7.50
CA PHE A 205 -24.57 2.00 -6.16
C PHE A 205 -25.10 3.43 -6.14
N GLU A 206 -24.85 4.23 -7.18
CA GLU A 206 -25.27 5.64 -7.34
C GLU A 206 -24.69 6.62 -6.31
N SER A 207 -24.32 6.14 -5.13
CA SER A 207 -23.76 6.89 -4.01
C SER A 207 -22.51 6.21 -3.47
N LYS A 208 -21.43 6.98 -3.29
CA LYS A 208 -20.19 6.49 -2.68
C LYS A 208 -20.34 6.00 -1.25
N ASN A 209 -21.41 6.43 -0.57
CA ASN A 209 -21.70 5.98 0.78
C ASN A 209 -22.36 4.58 0.83
N GLU A 210 -22.60 3.97 -0.32
CA GLU A 210 -23.18 2.62 -0.44
C GLU A 210 -22.18 1.62 -1.02
N ILE A 211 -21.19 2.11 -1.78
CA ILE A 211 -20.17 1.29 -2.45
C ILE A 211 -19.40 0.44 -1.43
N CYS A 212 -19.49 -0.89 -1.62
CA CYS A 212 -18.71 -1.89 -0.88
C CYS A 212 -18.81 -1.74 0.65
N ARG A 213 -19.98 -1.34 1.17
CA ARG A 213 -20.26 -1.21 2.61
C ARG A 213 -21.02 -2.40 3.16
N ARG A 214 -20.96 -2.58 4.49
CA ARG A 214 -21.81 -3.56 5.18
C ARG A 214 -23.28 -3.18 4.99
N VAL A 215 -24.15 -4.19 5.05
CA VAL A 215 -25.60 -4.00 4.97
C VAL A 215 -26.24 -4.71 6.15
N GLU A 216 -27.12 -4.02 6.85
CA GLU A 216 -27.92 -4.55 7.96
C GLU A 216 -29.41 -4.42 7.63
N GLY A 217 -30.26 -5.10 8.41
CA GLY A 217 -31.71 -5.14 8.19
C GLY A 217 -32.14 -6.25 7.22
N ASN A 218 -33.40 -6.25 6.81
CA ASN A 218 -33.96 -7.27 5.92
C ASN A 218 -35.08 -6.68 5.05
N GLU A 219 -35.79 -7.50 4.28
CA GLU A 219 -36.87 -7.03 3.41
C GLU A 219 -38.08 -6.46 4.19
N GLU A 220 -38.29 -6.87 5.45
CA GLU A 220 -39.41 -6.41 6.29
C GLU A 220 -39.12 -5.05 6.93
N VAL A 221 -37.92 -4.85 7.50
CA VAL A 221 -37.53 -3.59 8.16
C VAL A 221 -36.77 -2.62 7.25
N GLY A 222 -36.39 -3.07 6.06
CA GLY A 222 -35.56 -2.31 5.12
C GLY A 222 -34.06 -2.55 5.31
N PHE A 223 -33.31 -2.43 4.22
CA PHE A 223 -31.85 -2.56 4.21
C PHE A 223 -31.16 -1.22 4.45
N GLN A 224 -30.14 -1.22 5.30
CA GLN A 224 -29.33 -0.03 5.59
C GLN A 224 -27.84 -0.31 5.37
N PHE A 225 -27.16 0.58 4.65
CA PHE A 225 -25.71 0.56 4.52
C PHE A 225 -25.04 1.12 5.79
N THR A 226 -24.07 0.39 6.35
CA THR A 226 -23.39 0.75 7.60
C THR A 226 -21.87 0.63 7.48
N GLY A 227 -21.16 1.31 8.38
CA GLY A 227 -19.70 1.28 8.46
C GLY A 227 -18.97 2.05 7.37
N ASN A 228 -17.66 1.82 7.29
CA ASN A 228 -16.77 2.39 6.27
C ASN A 228 -16.67 1.47 5.05
N LEU A 229 -16.02 1.96 3.98
CA LEU A 229 -15.63 1.16 2.82
C LEU A 229 -14.91 -0.12 3.27
N ASN A 230 -15.42 -1.28 2.86
CA ASN A 230 -14.78 -2.55 3.12
C ASN A 230 -13.90 -2.94 1.92
N ILE A 231 -12.58 -2.90 2.11
CA ILE A 231 -11.60 -3.20 1.05
C ILE A 231 -11.71 -4.67 0.60
N SER A 232 -12.11 -5.59 1.48
CA SER A 232 -12.29 -7.00 1.13
C SER A 232 -13.53 -7.24 0.26
N ILE A 233 -14.54 -6.37 0.34
CA ILE A 233 -15.66 -6.39 -0.61
C ILE A 233 -15.21 -5.76 -1.93
N LEU A 234 -14.51 -4.62 -1.85
CA LEU A 234 -13.99 -3.90 -3.03
C LEU A 234 -13.07 -4.78 -3.89
N GLU A 235 -12.12 -5.49 -3.28
CA GLU A 235 -11.16 -6.34 -4.00
C GLU A 235 -11.86 -7.45 -4.81
N ALA A 236 -12.85 -8.11 -4.21
CA ALA A 236 -13.58 -9.20 -4.84
C ALA A 236 -14.59 -8.70 -5.88
N MET A 237 -15.36 -7.66 -5.56
CA MET A 237 -16.32 -7.10 -6.51
C MET A 237 -15.64 -6.51 -7.74
N VAL A 238 -14.64 -5.64 -7.55
CA VAL A 238 -13.94 -5.01 -8.67
C VAL A 238 -13.14 -6.04 -9.45
N GLY A 239 -12.48 -6.99 -8.77
CA GLY A 239 -11.76 -8.08 -9.42
C GLY A 239 -12.63 -8.91 -10.37
N LEU A 240 -13.86 -9.27 -9.95
CA LEU A 240 -14.81 -9.99 -10.80
C LEU A 240 -15.34 -9.15 -11.96
N ILE A 241 -15.60 -7.85 -11.73
CA ILE A 241 -16.09 -6.95 -12.78
C ILE A 241 -15.04 -6.77 -13.86
N ILE A 242 -13.76 -6.59 -13.51
CA ILE A 242 -12.65 -6.45 -14.47
C ILE A 242 -12.61 -7.62 -15.46
N GLU A 243 -12.82 -8.85 -14.96
CA GLU A 243 -12.78 -10.07 -15.78
C GLU A 243 -14.02 -10.26 -16.65
N ASN A 244 -15.15 -9.66 -16.27
CA ASN A 244 -16.46 -9.99 -16.85
C ASN A 244 -17.27 -8.74 -17.23
N LEU A 245 -16.61 -7.64 -17.61
CA LEU A 245 -17.24 -6.35 -17.91
C LEU A 245 -18.47 -6.49 -18.82
N ASP A 246 -18.35 -7.25 -19.91
CA ASP A 246 -19.40 -7.44 -20.91
C ASP A 246 -20.58 -8.29 -20.42
N SER A 247 -20.37 -9.06 -19.35
CA SER A 247 -21.39 -9.95 -18.76
C SER A 247 -22.17 -9.31 -17.62
N ILE A 248 -21.84 -8.08 -17.22
CA ILE A 248 -22.58 -7.36 -16.17
C ILE A 248 -23.78 -6.64 -16.78
N ASN A 249 -24.97 -7.09 -16.41
CA ASN A 249 -26.25 -6.53 -16.84
C ASN A 249 -27.18 -6.33 -15.64
N GLU A 250 -28.36 -5.75 -15.89
CA GLU A 250 -29.41 -5.58 -14.87
C GLU A 250 -28.92 -4.89 -13.56
N LEU A 251 -28.23 -3.75 -13.71
CA LEU A 251 -27.55 -3.05 -12.60
C LEU A 251 -28.43 -2.83 -11.36
N GLU A 252 -29.71 -2.50 -11.54
CA GLU A 252 -30.65 -2.30 -10.43
C GLU A 252 -30.84 -3.58 -9.60
N LYS A 253 -30.86 -4.76 -10.25
CA LYS A 253 -30.95 -6.05 -9.56
C LYS A 253 -29.66 -6.36 -8.79
N ILE A 254 -28.50 -5.94 -9.30
CA ILE A 254 -27.22 -6.12 -8.60
C ILE A 254 -27.23 -5.39 -7.26
N LYS A 255 -27.68 -4.13 -7.22
CA LYS A 255 -27.77 -3.36 -5.97
C LYS A 255 -28.70 -4.03 -4.95
N PHE A 256 -29.84 -4.56 -5.40
CA PHE A 256 -30.77 -5.29 -4.54
C PHE A 256 -30.16 -6.61 -4.03
N ARG A 257 -29.55 -7.41 -4.90
CA ARG A 257 -28.84 -8.65 -4.52
C ARG A 257 -27.71 -8.37 -3.53
N TYR A 258 -26.94 -7.30 -3.76
CA TYR A 258 -25.89 -6.87 -2.84
C TYR A 258 -26.44 -6.68 -1.44
N LYS A 259 -27.54 -5.93 -1.29
CA LYS A 259 -28.18 -5.68 0.02
C LYS A 259 -28.60 -6.98 0.71
N LYS A 260 -29.28 -7.85 -0.04
CA LYS A 260 -29.78 -9.14 0.48
C LYS A 260 -28.65 -10.07 0.91
N VAL A 261 -27.66 -10.29 0.04
CA VAL A 261 -26.55 -11.21 0.28
C VAL A 261 -25.65 -10.70 1.41
N MET A 262 -25.33 -9.41 1.44
CA MET A 262 -24.47 -8.84 2.48
C MET A 262 -25.13 -8.85 3.86
N SER A 263 -26.44 -8.57 3.93
CA SER A 263 -27.17 -8.68 5.19
C SER A 263 -27.27 -10.14 5.67
N ASP A 264 -27.60 -11.08 4.77
CA ASP A 264 -27.66 -12.51 5.12
C ASP A 264 -26.30 -13.04 5.60
N THR A 265 -25.20 -12.59 4.98
CA THR A 265 -23.83 -12.95 5.39
C THR A 265 -23.53 -12.47 6.82
N ILE A 266 -23.97 -11.26 7.20
CA ILE A 266 -23.82 -10.75 8.56
C ILE A 266 -24.71 -11.52 9.54
N ARG A 267 -25.97 -11.75 9.18
CA ARG A 267 -26.93 -12.48 10.01
C ARG A 267 -26.44 -13.89 10.34
N LYS A 268 -26.01 -14.66 9.33
CA LYS A 268 -25.45 -16.02 9.51
C LYS A 268 -24.22 -16.03 10.41
N ALA A 269 -23.38 -15.01 10.34
CA ALA A 269 -22.22 -14.89 11.22
C ALA A 269 -22.58 -14.58 12.68
N ILE A 270 -23.60 -13.74 12.90
CA ILE A 270 -24.11 -13.45 14.25
C ILE A 270 -24.78 -14.70 14.86
N GLU A 271 -25.51 -15.47 14.04
CA GLU A 271 -26.16 -16.72 14.46
C GLU A 271 -25.18 -17.90 14.60
N GLY A 272 -23.90 -17.72 14.25
CA GLY A 272 -22.88 -18.76 14.33
C GLY A 272 -23.01 -19.86 13.28
N ILE A 273 -23.77 -19.63 12.20
CA ILE A 273 -23.98 -20.60 11.12
C ILE A 273 -22.75 -20.66 10.21
N GLU A 274 -22.25 -19.51 9.76
CA GLU A 274 -21.11 -19.38 8.86
C GLU A 274 -20.25 -18.16 9.23
N SER A 275 -18.92 -18.26 9.08
CA SER A 275 -18.04 -17.11 9.30
C SER A 275 -18.19 -16.07 8.18
N ASN A 276 -18.30 -14.78 8.52
CA ASN A 276 -18.29 -13.71 7.53
C ASN A 276 -16.85 -13.43 7.05
N PRO A 277 -16.50 -13.71 5.77
CA PRO A 277 -15.13 -13.55 5.26
C PRO A 277 -14.73 -12.08 5.06
N PHE A 278 -15.67 -11.13 5.18
CA PHE A 278 -15.42 -9.69 5.08
C PHE A 278 -15.21 -9.02 6.44
N SER A 279 -15.48 -9.71 7.55
CA SER A 279 -15.33 -9.16 8.90
C SER A 279 -13.89 -9.16 9.39
N VAL A 280 -13.11 -10.15 8.98
CA VAL A 280 -11.69 -10.26 9.33
C VAL A 280 -10.90 -10.33 8.04
N SER A 281 -9.89 -9.49 7.93
CA SER A 281 -8.95 -9.47 6.80
C SER A 281 -7.97 -10.65 6.92
N THR A 282 -8.48 -11.87 7.13
CA THR A 282 -7.67 -13.09 7.07
C THR A 282 -7.27 -13.30 5.61
N GLY A 283 -5.97 -13.42 5.35
CA GLY A 283 -5.43 -13.69 4.03
C GLY A 283 -5.28 -15.18 3.79
N THR A 284 -6.33 -15.97 4.05
CA THR A 284 -6.32 -17.39 3.70
C THR A 284 -6.94 -17.57 2.31
N ILE A 285 -6.47 -18.57 1.55
CA ILE A 285 -7.02 -18.88 0.22
C ILE A 285 -8.53 -19.09 0.31
N GLN A 286 -8.97 -19.89 1.28
CA GLN A 286 -10.40 -20.16 1.52
C GLN A 286 -11.21 -18.89 1.77
N ALA A 287 -10.68 -17.92 2.51
CA ALA A 287 -11.37 -16.66 2.75
C ALA A 287 -11.44 -15.80 1.46
N ILE A 288 -10.36 -15.77 0.67
CA ILE A 288 -10.32 -15.05 -0.61
C ILE A 288 -11.35 -15.66 -1.58
N GLU A 289 -11.31 -16.99 -1.77
CA GLU A 289 -12.26 -17.71 -2.62
C GLU A 289 -13.71 -17.45 -2.18
N LEU A 290 -14.00 -17.54 -0.87
CA LEU A 290 -15.35 -17.28 -0.37
C LEU A 290 -15.82 -15.85 -0.62
N ARG A 291 -14.93 -14.84 -0.54
CA ARG A 291 -15.27 -13.44 -0.90
C ARG A 291 -15.69 -13.31 -2.36
N PHE A 292 -14.92 -13.92 -3.26
CA PHE A 292 -15.21 -13.93 -4.70
C PHE A 292 -16.50 -14.70 -4.99
N GLU A 293 -16.72 -15.87 -4.39
CA GLU A 293 -17.96 -16.64 -4.58
C GLU A 293 -19.20 -15.90 -4.07
N ILE A 294 -19.10 -15.17 -2.96
CA ILE A 294 -20.19 -14.30 -2.49
C ILE A 294 -20.45 -13.15 -3.47
N CYS A 295 -19.39 -12.48 -3.94
CA CYS A 295 -19.53 -11.38 -4.90
C CYS A 295 -20.06 -11.85 -6.26
N LYS A 296 -19.75 -13.09 -6.66
CA LYS A 296 -20.27 -13.72 -7.88
C LYS A 296 -21.80 -13.85 -7.83
N LYS A 297 -22.36 -14.30 -6.70
CA LYS A 297 -23.83 -14.36 -6.46
C LYS A 297 -24.52 -12.99 -6.47
N ILE A 298 -23.75 -11.92 -6.26
CA ILE A 298 -24.27 -10.55 -6.29
C ILE A 298 -24.33 -10.04 -7.74
N LEU A 299 -23.32 -10.38 -8.54
CA LEU A 299 -23.20 -9.92 -9.93
C LEU A 299 -24.05 -10.75 -10.90
N TRP A 300 -24.28 -12.05 -10.64
CA TRP A 300 -25.06 -12.99 -11.47
C TRP A 300 -26.00 -13.85 -10.65
#